data_AF-A0A929ESF9-F1
#
_entry.id   AF-A0A929ESF9-F1
#
_cell.length_a   1.000
_cell.length_b   1.000
_cell.length_c   1.000
_cell.angle_alpha   90.00
_cell.angle_beta   90.00
_cell.angle_gamma   90.00
#
_symmetry.space_group_name_H-M   'P 1'
#
loop_
_entity.id
_entity.type
_entity.pdbx_description
1 polymer ?
#
loop_
_entity_poly.entity_id
_entity_poly.type
_entity_poly.pdbx_seq_one_letter_code
_entity_poly.pdbx_strand_id
1 'polypeptide(L)'
;MDLLGIEYERAFNLSARGVRDAINSGAKLAFYDNKIFLDVTNARKRLGYIPLKKAAEIVFIPSSPLIAVVESGESYRVFHGNRRVTRLYPQYFEYDSSINAITIEVDGDERKVDFGNMVEVAQSFLVVPEKGYRVNVIGFKKPGTRNESGIAIRKDDIKKRFSVDKKGRIYRVEVYREKKFSGMVLVSFSGKREDQIASDSSKVSLLNNSDLIRAPLTRDSSTKSATGFYLGR
;
A
#
# COMPACT_ATOMS: atom_id res chain seq x y z
N MET A 1 -3.76 -33.33 -4.27
CA MET A 1 -4.58 -32.79 -5.36
C MET A 1 -4.81 -33.87 -6.39
N ASP A 2 -3.76 -34.40 -6.99
CA ASP A 2 -3.84 -35.45 -8.03
C ASP A 2 -4.52 -36.73 -7.52
N LEU A 3 -4.16 -37.21 -6.33
CA LEU A 3 -4.83 -38.36 -5.67
C LEU A 3 -6.30 -38.11 -5.33
N LEU A 4 -6.72 -36.85 -5.25
CA LEU A 4 -8.09 -36.44 -4.96
C LEU A 4 -8.85 -36.03 -6.24
N GLY A 5 -8.23 -36.15 -7.42
CA GLY A 5 -8.82 -35.72 -8.70
C GLY A 5 -9.04 -34.21 -8.82
N ILE A 6 -8.34 -33.40 -8.02
CA ILE A 6 -8.48 -31.94 -8.05
C ILE A 6 -7.45 -31.36 -9.03
N GLU A 7 -7.95 -30.77 -10.11
CA GLU A 7 -7.15 -29.99 -11.06
C GLU A 7 -6.83 -28.60 -10.52
N TYR A 8 -5.62 -28.12 -10.78
CA TYR A 8 -5.18 -26.80 -10.33
C TYR A 8 -4.00 -26.30 -11.15
N GLU A 9 -3.82 -24.99 -11.16
CA GLU A 9 -2.70 -24.32 -11.82
C GLU A 9 -1.86 -23.52 -10.81
N ARG A 10 -0.61 -23.25 -11.18
CA ARG A 10 0.29 -22.38 -10.41
C ARG A 10 0.78 -21.24 -11.30
N ALA A 11 0.80 -20.04 -10.77
CA ALA A 11 1.40 -18.88 -11.42
C ALA A 11 2.95 -18.90 -11.42
N PHE A 12 3.57 -19.97 -10.92
CA PHE A 12 5.03 -20.11 -10.86
C PHE A 12 5.47 -21.56 -11.08
N ASN A 13 6.69 -21.72 -11.58
CA ASN A 13 7.29 -23.03 -11.80
C ASN A 13 7.71 -23.68 -10.47
N LEU A 14 7.33 -24.94 -10.24
CA LEU A 14 7.69 -25.72 -9.05
C LEU A 14 9.16 -26.17 -9.10
N SER A 15 10.05 -25.21 -8.93
CA SER A 15 11.50 -25.39 -8.78
C SER A 15 12.00 -24.59 -7.59
N ALA A 16 13.19 -24.91 -7.07
CA ALA A 16 13.77 -24.15 -5.95
C ALA A 16 13.85 -22.63 -6.25
N ARG A 17 14.16 -22.25 -7.51
CA ARG A 17 14.18 -20.86 -7.95
C ARG A 17 12.78 -20.27 -8.05
N GLY A 18 11.85 -20.96 -8.71
CA GLY A 18 10.48 -20.46 -8.88
C GLY A 18 9.75 -20.28 -7.54
N VAL A 19 9.93 -21.21 -6.59
CA VAL A 19 9.42 -21.08 -5.22
C VAL A 19 10.05 -19.89 -4.50
N ARG A 20 11.38 -19.71 -4.61
CA ARG A 20 12.09 -18.57 -4.00
C ARG A 20 11.58 -17.24 -4.56
N ASP A 21 11.39 -17.15 -5.87
CA ASP A 21 10.91 -15.93 -6.52
C ASP A 21 9.46 -15.64 -6.10
N ALA A 22 8.59 -16.66 -6.07
CA ALA A 22 7.21 -16.53 -5.56
C ALA A 22 7.17 -16.05 -4.10
N ILE A 23 7.95 -16.66 -3.21
CA ILE A 23 8.04 -16.26 -1.78
C ILE A 23 8.58 -14.84 -1.61
N ASN A 24 9.49 -14.38 -2.46
CA ASN A 24 10.10 -13.05 -2.31
C ASN A 24 9.39 -11.95 -3.11
N SER A 25 8.41 -12.32 -3.94
CA SER A 25 7.72 -11.37 -4.82
C SER A 25 6.79 -10.43 -4.03
N GLY A 26 6.86 -9.15 -4.38
CA GLY A 26 5.78 -8.17 -4.21
C GLY A 26 5.19 -8.01 -2.81
N ALA A 27 6.00 -7.74 -1.79
CA ALA A 27 5.49 -7.39 -0.47
C ALA A 27 4.95 -5.94 -0.49
N LYS A 28 3.63 -5.79 -0.57
CA LYS A 28 2.92 -4.50 -0.67
C LYS A 28 1.83 -4.43 0.38
N LEU A 29 1.56 -3.21 0.84
CA LEU A 29 0.59 -2.91 1.88
C LEU A 29 -0.23 -1.68 1.51
N ALA A 30 -1.54 -1.80 1.62
CA ALA A 30 -2.45 -0.67 1.61
C ALA A 30 -3.04 -0.46 3.01
N PHE A 31 -3.24 0.78 3.44
CA PHE A 31 -3.93 1.12 4.69
C PHE A 31 -5.13 2.01 4.43
N TYR A 32 -6.16 1.84 5.26
CA TYR A 32 -7.33 2.73 5.35
C TYR A 32 -7.97 3.07 3.99
N ASP A 33 -8.51 2.05 3.32
CA ASP A 33 -9.18 2.21 2.01
C ASP A 33 -8.25 2.79 0.94
N ASN A 34 -7.07 2.18 0.82
CA ASN A 34 -6.01 2.54 -0.12
C ASN A 34 -5.49 3.99 -0.04
N LYS A 35 -5.78 4.75 1.03
CA LYS A 35 -5.25 6.11 1.19
C LYS A 35 -3.73 6.15 1.38
N ILE A 36 -3.15 5.05 1.83
CA ILE A 36 -1.70 4.84 1.94
C ILE A 36 -1.36 3.53 1.24
N PHE A 37 -0.42 3.57 0.32
CA PHE A 37 0.17 2.38 -0.30
C PHE A 37 1.69 2.40 -0.11
N LEU A 38 2.25 1.24 0.22
CA LEU A 38 3.68 1.03 0.39
C LEU A 38 4.11 -0.27 -0.31
N ASP A 39 5.05 -0.16 -1.25
CA ASP A 39 5.87 -1.30 -1.66
C ASP A 39 7.02 -1.48 -0.67
N VAL A 40 6.91 -2.53 0.16
CA VAL A 40 7.89 -2.85 1.22
C VAL A 40 8.87 -3.94 0.83
N THR A 41 8.83 -4.44 -0.42
CA THR A 41 9.71 -5.49 -0.93
C THR A 41 11.18 -5.15 -0.71
N ASN A 42 11.55 -3.90 -1.02
CA ASN A 42 12.89 -3.34 -0.86
C ASN A 42 12.91 -2.11 0.05
N ALA A 43 11.98 -2.01 0.99
CA ALA A 43 11.86 -0.86 1.88
C ALA A 43 13.11 -0.63 2.73
N ARG A 44 13.33 0.63 3.12
CA ARG A 44 14.28 0.97 4.18
C ARG A 44 13.88 0.30 5.50
N LYS A 45 14.86 0.04 6.36
CA LYS A 45 14.64 -0.58 7.69
C LYS A 45 13.67 0.21 8.59
N ARG A 46 13.59 1.52 8.36
CA ARG A 46 12.75 2.47 9.10
C ARG A 46 12.09 3.42 8.10
N LEU A 47 10.77 3.53 8.18
CA LEU A 47 9.99 4.54 7.47
C LEU A 47 9.32 5.45 8.51
N GLY A 48 9.68 6.73 8.48
CA GLY A 48 9.21 7.73 9.44
C GLY A 48 7.99 8.48 8.95
N TYR A 49 7.23 9.08 9.88
CA TYR A 49 6.14 10.00 9.57
C TYR A 49 5.07 9.37 8.66
N ILE A 50 4.68 8.12 8.93
CA ILE A 50 3.61 7.46 8.16
C ILE A 50 2.26 8.01 8.64
N PRO A 51 1.41 8.57 7.77
CA PRO A 51 0.23 9.33 8.18
C PRO A 51 -0.95 8.44 8.65
N LEU A 52 -0.81 7.70 9.75
CA LEU A 52 -1.86 6.78 10.23
C LEU A 52 -3.03 7.50 10.92
N LYS A 53 -4.20 6.85 11.00
CA LYS A 53 -5.35 7.35 11.77
C LYS A 53 -5.08 7.24 13.27
N LYS A 54 -5.44 8.28 14.03
CA LYS A 54 -5.42 8.26 15.49
C LYS A 54 -6.49 7.30 16.03
N ALA A 55 -6.16 6.47 17.02
CA ALA A 55 -7.10 5.67 17.82
C ALA A 55 -7.98 4.64 17.07
N ALA A 56 -7.64 4.27 15.84
CA ALA A 56 -8.25 3.14 15.16
C ALA A 56 -7.33 1.92 15.28
N GLU A 57 -7.91 0.72 15.38
CA GLU A 57 -7.17 -0.50 15.03
C GLU A 57 -6.53 -0.32 13.65
N ILE A 58 -5.34 -0.88 13.47
CA ILE A 58 -4.63 -0.74 12.20
C ILE A 58 -5.31 -1.58 11.13
N VAL A 59 -5.99 -0.91 10.20
CA VAL A 59 -6.67 -1.56 9.08
C VAL A 59 -5.74 -1.56 7.87
N PHE A 60 -5.35 -2.75 7.41
CA PHE A 60 -4.47 -2.91 6.26
C PHE A 60 -4.89 -4.07 5.35
N ILE A 61 -4.51 -3.97 4.08
CA ILE A 61 -4.70 -4.99 3.06
C ILE A 61 -3.31 -5.40 2.55
N PRO A 62 -2.86 -6.64 2.82
CA PRO A 62 -1.60 -7.14 2.30
C PRO A 62 -1.76 -7.69 0.88
N SER A 63 -0.70 -7.62 0.07
CA SER A 63 -0.64 -8.29 -1.24
C SER A 63 -0.41 -9.79 -1.17
N SER A 64 -0.05 -10.32 -0.01
CA SER A 64 0.26 -11.74 0.21
C SER A 64 -0.10 -12.15 1.64
N PRO A 65 -0.58 -13.37 1.88
CA PRO A 65 -0.90 -13.88 3.22
C PRO A 65 0.32 -13.96 4.13
N LEU A 66 1.54 -13.89 3.58
CA LEU A 66 2.77 -13.89 4.36
C LEU A 66 3.06 -12.53 5.01
N ILE A 67 2.28 -11.48 4.72
CA ILE A 67 2.54 -10.15 5.26
C ILE A 67 1.76 -9.93 6.55
N ALA A 68 2.46 -9.49 7.58
CA ALA A 68 1.86 -9.11 8.86
C ALA A 68 2.35 -7.74 9.31
N VAL A 69 1.44 -6.97 9.91
CA VAL A 69 1.76 -5.70 10.59
C VAL A 69 1.47 -5.88 12.06
N VAL A 70 2.50 -5.76 12.89
CA VAL A 70 2.43 -6.02 14.34
C VAL A 70 2.83 -4.77 15.09
N GLU A 71 1.98 -4.35 16.03
CA GLU A 71 2.27 -3.24 16.93
C GLU A 71 3.51 -3.53 17.79
N SER A 72 4.34 -2.51 18.00
CA SER A 72 5.56 -2.61 18.78
C SER A 72 5.90 -1.25 19.40
N GLY A 73 5.30 -0.98 20.57
CA GLY A 73 5.39 0.32 21.25
C GLY A 73 4.82 1.41 20.34
N GLU A 74 5.57 2.50 20.16
CA GLU A 74 5.16 3.64 19.32
C GLU A 74 5.33 3.41 17.80
N SER A 75 5.45 2.15 17.36
CA SER A 75 5.75 1.82 15.96
C SER A 75 5.10 0.52 15.53
N TYR A 76 5.08 0.26 14.22
CA TYR A 76 4.58 -0.99 13.67
C TYR A 76 5.71 -1.73 12.96
N ARG A 77 5.87 -3.02 13.24
CA ARG A 77 6.80 -3.90 12.53
C ARG A 77 6.06 -4.56 11.38
N VAL A 78 6.63 -4.46 10.18
CA VAL A 78 6.11 -5.17 9.02
C VAL A 78 6.97 -6.39 8.76
N PHE A 79 6.32 -7.53 8.62
CA PHE A 79 6.93 -8.82 8.34
C PHE A 79 6.49 -9.35 6.98
N HIS A 80 7.37 -10.12 6.35
CA HIS A 80 7.06 -11.01 5.24
C HIS A 80 7.57 -12.41 5.61
N GLY A 81 6.64 -13.31 5.93
CA GLY A 81 6.92 -14.53 6.69
C GLY A 81 7.62 -14.18 8.00
N ASN A 82 8.71 -14.88 8.30
CA ASN A 82 9.50 -14.63 9.52
C ASN A 82 10.49 -13.46 9.40
N ARG A 83 10.55 -12.79 8.24
CA ARG A 83 11.51 -11.70 8.00
C ARG A 83 10.86 -10.35 8.24
N ARG A 84 11.41 -9.56 9.18
CA ARG A 84 11.05 -8.14 9.29
C ARG A 84 11.56 -7.36 8.08
N VAL A 85 10.65 -6.75 7.32
CA VAL A 85 10.99 -5.96 6.12
C VAL A 85 11.20 -4.47 6.45
N THR A 86 10.36 -3.90 7.33
CA THR A 86 10.49 -2.50 7.76
C THR A 86 9.88 -2.26 9.14
N ARG A 87 10.08 -1.06 9.67
CA ARG A 87 9.37 -0.51 10.82
C ARG A 87 8.76 0.83 10.44
N LEU A 88 7.46 0.95 10.61
CA LEU A 88 6.68 2.16 10.36
C LEU A 88 6.59 2.96 11.65
N TYR A 89 6.99 4.23 11.61
CA TYR A 89 6.78 5.18 12.69
C TYR A 89 5.62 6.09 12.31
N PRO A 90 4.49 5.99 13.00
CA PRO A 90 3.30 6.76 12.69
C PRO A 90 3.51 8.24 12.98
N GLN A 91 2.81 9.06 12.20
CA GLN A 91 2.40 10.40 12.56
C GLN A 91 0.88 10.41 12.44
N TYR A 92 0.19 10.68 13.54
CA TYR A 92 -1.25 10.52 13.58
C TYR A 92 -1.98 11.72 13.02
N PHE A 93 -2.99 11.46 12.18
CA PHE A 93 -3.84 12.47 11.58
C PHE A 93 -5.32 12.10 11.68
N GLU A 94 -6.18 13.12 11.71
CA GLU A 94 -7.54 12.98 11.20
C GLU A 94 -7.51 12.84 9.68
N TYR A 95 -8.50 12.15 9.12
CA TYR A 95 -8.57 11.92 7.68
C TYR A 95 -9.63 12.79 7.03
N ASP A 96 -9.33 13.22 5.82
CA ASP A 96 -10.26 13.84 4.90
C ASP A 96 -10.57 12.86 3.76
N SER A 97 -11.86 12.69 3.48
CA SER A 97 -12.35 11.82 2.42
C SER A 97 -13.03 12.59 1.28
N SER A 98 -12.85 13.92 1.24
CA SER A 98 -13.42 14.78 0.20
C SER A 98 -12.89 14.48 -1.20
N ILE A 99 -11.67 13.96 -1.30
CA ILE A 99 -11.04 13.51 -2.55
C ILE A 99 -10.42 12.12 -2.39
N ASN A 100 -10.29 11.42 -3.52
CA ASN A 100 -9.67 10.10 -3.64
C ASN A 100 -8.52 10.06 -4.66
N ALA A 101 -8.23 11.18 -5.32
CA ALA A 101 -7.26 11.27 -6.40
C ALA A 101 -6.67 12.68 -6.49
N ILE A 102 -5.55 12.82 -7.17
CA ILE A 102 -4.94 14.10 -7.55
C ILE A 102 -4.55 14.09 -9.02
N THR A 103 -4.43 15.28 -9.60
CA THR A 103 -3.87 15.45 -10.93
C THR A 103 -2.36 15.68 -10.84
N ILE A 104 -1.59 14.91 -11.60
CA ILE A 104 -0.13 14.96 -11.63
C ILE A 104 0.31 15.11 -13.07
N GLU A 105 1.13 16.11 -13.34
CA GLU A 105 1.93 16.19 -14.56
C GLU A 105 3.21 15.39 -14.34
N VAL A 106 3.46 14.40 -15.19
CA VAL A 106 4.68 13.60 -15.19
C VAL A 106 5.29 13.79 -16.54
N ASP A 107 6.59 14.11 -16.62
CA ASP A 107 7.37 14.35 -17.86
C ASP A 107 6.54 14.89 -19.06
N GLY A 108 5.77 15.97 -18.83
CA GLY A 108 4.93 16.65 -19.84
C GLY A 108 3.51 16.11 -20.04
N ASP A 109 3.15 14.96 -19.46
CA ASP A 109 1.82 14.35 -19.55
C ASP A 109 1.04 14.53 -18.25
N GLU A 110 -0.08 15.23 -18.32
CA GLU A 110 -1.02 15.38 -17.20
C GLU A 110 -1.95 14.17 -17.09
N ARG A 111 -2.08 13.61 -15.88
CA ARG A 111 -2.99 12.50 -15.60
C ARG A 111 -3.57 12.57 -14.19
N LYS A 112 -4.80 12.06 -14.06
CA LYS A 112 -5.43 11.83 -12.76
C LYS A 112 -4.91 10.52 -12.16
N VAL A 113 -4.51 10.55 -10.90
CA VAL A 113 -3.95 9.42 -10.17
C VAL A 113 -4.69 9.25 -8.86
N ASP A 114 -5.33 8.09 -8.68
CA ASP A 114 -5.97 7.76 -7.41
C ASP A 114 -4.94 7.57 -6.29
N PHE A 115 -5.33 7.91 -5.06
CA PHE A 115 -4.52 7.60 -3.89
C PHE A 115 -4.28 6.10 -3.76
N GLY A 116 -3.12 5.77 -3.19
CA GLY A 116 -2.67 4.39 -3.06
C GLY A 116 -2.08 3.80 -4.34
N ASN A 117 -1.90 4.59 -5.38
CA ASN A 117 -1.18 4.17 -6.58
C ASN A 117 0.27 4.66 -6.60
N MET A 118 1.05 4.04 -7.48
CA MET A 118 2.42 4.42 -7.79
C MET A 118 2.47 4.96 -9.22
N VAL A 119 3.30 5.99 -9.41
CA VAL A 119 3.50 6.68 -10.69
C VAL A 119 4.98 6.60 -11.05
N GLU A 120 5.28 6.07 -12.23
CA GLU A 120 6.65 6.05 -12.77
C GLU A 120 7.00 7.41 -13.37
N VAL A 121 8.20 7.91 -13.06
CA VAL A 121 8.69 9.24 -13.43
C VAL A 121 10.09 9.10 -14.03
N ALA A 122 10.27 9.54 -15.28
CA ALA A 122 11.58 9.46 -15.93
C ALA A 122 12.50 10.64 -15.57
N GLN A 123 11.95 11.86 -15.55
CA GLN A 123 12.69 13.11 -15.40
C GLN A 123 12.14 13.96 -14.25
N SER A 124 10.85 14.28 -14.27
CA SER A 124 10.21 15.18 -13.30
C SER A 124 8.71 14.95 -13.20
N PHE A 125 8.16 15.32 -12.05
CA PHE A 125 6.72 15.40 -11.85
C PHE A 125 6.34 16.72 -11.17
N LEU A 126 5.08 17.10 -11.29
CA LEU A 126 4.46 18.24 -10.63
C LEU A 126 3.05 17.82 -10.23
N VAL A 127 2.65 18.10 -8.99
CA VAL A 127 1.24 17.95 -8.59
C VAL A 127 0.50 19.23 -8.93
N VAL A 128 -0.55 19.13 -9.74
CA VAL A 128 -1.35 20.28 -10.17
C VAL A 128 -2.03 20.91 -8.94
N PRO A 129 -1.92 22.23 -8.72
CA PRO A 129 -2.52 22.87 -7.56
C PRO A 129 -4.05 22.71 -7.51
N GLU A 130 -4.57 22.33 -6.34
CA GLU A 130 -6.01 22.25 -6.08
C GLU A 130 -6.38 23.13 -4.87
N LYS A 131 -7.46 23.90 -5.00
CA LYS A 131 -7.87 24.87 -3.98
C LYS A 131 -8.20 24.16 -2.66
N GLY A 132 -7.58 24.60 -1.58
CA GLY A 132 -7.80 24.07 -0.23
C GLY A 132 -6.93 22.86 0.12
N TYR A 133 -6.12 22.35 -0.82
CA TYR A 133 -5.21 21.25 -0.59
C TYR A 133 -3.75 21.69 -0.57
N ARG A 134 -2.99 21.05 0.31
CA ARG A 134 -1.55 21.18 0.47
C ARG A 134 -0.88 19.87 0.07
N VAL A 135 0.15 19.97 -0.77
CA VAL A 135 1.02 18.86 -1.15
C VAL A 135 2.31 18.92 -0.34
N ASN A 136 2.78 17.75 0.08
CA ASN A 136 4.05 17.54 0.77
C ASN A 136 4.78 16.34 0.12
N VAL A 137 5.88 16.61 -0.56
CA VAL A 137 6.77 15.63 -1.16
C VAL A 137 7.87 15.28 -0.16
N ILE A 138 7.78 14.09 0.43
CA ILE A 138 8.65 13.70 1.53
C ILE A 138 10.12 13.61 1.07
N GLY A 139 10.93 14.52 1.61
CA GLY A 139 12.37 14.63 1.33
C GLY A 139 12.75 15.79 0.42
N PHE A 140 11.77 16.43 -0.23
CA PHE A 140 11.93 17.71 -0.91
C PHE A 140 11.83 18.85 0.14
N LYS A 141 12.48 19.99 -0.14
CA LYS A 141 12.33 21.19 0.67
C LYS A 141 12.72 22.41 -0.15
N LYS A 142 11.81 23.37 -0.25
CA LYS A 142 12.08 24.72 -0.77
C LYS A 142 11.90 25.75 0.35
N PRO A 143 12.90 26.60 0.65
CA PRO A 143 12.76 27.64 1.68
C PRO A 143 11.52 28.52 1.44
N GLY A 144 10.77 28.81 2.49
CA GLY A 144 9.55 29.63 2.41
C GLY A 144 8.30 28.90 1.88
N THR A 145 8.41 27.65 1.46
CA THR A 145 7.29 26.89 0.87
C THR A 145 6.72 25.86 1.86
N ARG A 146 5.41 25.92 2.09
CA ARG A 146 4.65 24.90 2.87
C ARG A 146 3.81 23.98 1.99
N ASN A 147 3.44 24.45 0.81
CA ASN A 147 2.67 23.71 -0.20
C ASN A 147 3.54 23.52 -1.44
N GLU A 148 3.80 22.28 -1.79
CA GLU A 148 4.73 21.92 -2.87
C GLU A 148 4.02 21.59 -4.19
N SER A 149 2.71 21.87 -4.28
CA SER A 149 1.97 21.83 -5.54
C SER A 149 2.46 22.91 -6.50
N GLY A 150 2.36 22.66 -7.80
CA GLY A 150 2.81 23.58 -8.85
C GLY A 150 4.33 23.72 -8.97
N ILE A 151 5.11 22.88 -8.28
CA ILE A 151 6.56 22.85 -8.37
C ILE A 151 6.99 21.59 -9.11
N ALA A 152 7.74 21.77 -10.20
CA ALA A 152 8.39 20.66 -10.90
C ALA A 152 9.53 20.12 -10.04
N ILE A 153 9.49 18.83 -9.71
CA ILE A 153 10.43 18.16 -8.82
C ILE A 153 11.10 17.02 -9.59
N ARG A 154 12.43 17.03 -9.58
CA ARG A 154 13.30 15.98 -10.12
C ARG A 154 13.81 15.10 -9.00
N LYS A 155 14.34 13.93 -9.36
CA LYS A 155 14.92 12.98 -8.41
C LYS A 155 15.99 13.61 -7.51
N ASP A 156 16.86 14.42 -8.10
CA ASP A 156 18.01 15.00 -7.39
C ASP A 156 17.62 16.14 -6.44
N ASP A 157 16.39 16.66 -6.56
CA ASP A 157 15.82 17.63 -5.63
C ASP A 157 15.37 16.98 -4.31
N ILE A 158 15.20 15.65 -4.30
CA ILE A 158 14.68 14.90 -3.16
C ILE A 158 15.83 14.20 -2.42
N LYS A 159 15.94 14.44 -1.11
CA LYS A 159 16.97 13.82 -0.29
C LYS A 159 16.77 12.29 -0.22
N LYS A 160 17.68 11.55 -0.85
CA LYS A 160 17.70 10.07 -0.94
C LYS A 160 17.31 9.31 0.35
N ARG A 161 17.73 9.78 1.53
CA ARG A 161 17.44 9.14 2.81
C ARG A 161 15.93 9.04 3.16
N PHE A 162 15.10 9.85 2.51
CA PHE A 162 13.65 9.89 2.69
C PHE A 162 12.87 8.96 1.76
N SER A 163 13.55 8.27 0.83
CA SER A 163 12.90 7.29 -0.03
C SER A 163 12.31 6.14 0.77
N VAL A 164 11.24 5.55 0.24
CA VAL A 164 10.62 4.32 0.78
C VAL A 164 11.56 3.14 0.60
N ASP A 165 12.20 3.05 -0.57
CA ASP A 165 13.07 1.93 -0.94
C ASP A 165 14.55 2.20 -0.62
N LYS A 166 15.34 1.13 -0.51
CA LYS A 166 16.80 1.22 -0.26
C LYS A 166 17.55 1.85 -1.43
N LYS A 167 17.06 1.72 -2.68
CA LYS A 167 17.76 2.22 -3.88
C LYS A 167 17.61 3.75 -4.04
N GLY A 168 16.65 4.38 -3.36
CA GLY A 168 16.48 5.83 -3.42
C GLY A 168 15.70 6.30 -4.64
N ARG A 169 14.65 5.55 -5.00
CA ARG A 169 13.86 5.78 -6.21
C ARG A 169 12.39 6.07 -5.91
N ILE A 170 11.86 5.56 -4.82
CA ILE A 170 10.44 5.64 -4.49
C ILE A 170 10.25 6.68 -3.39
N TYR A 171 9.43 7.70 -3.63
CA TYR A 171 9.14 8.77 -2.67
C TYR A 171 7.64 8.94 -2.48
N ARG A 172 7.26 9.50 -1.33
CA ARG A 172 5.86 9.74 -0.98
C ARG A 172 5.47 11.16 -1.34
N VAL A 173 4.31 11.30 -1.95
CA VAL A 173 3.64 12.58 -2.19
C VAL A 173 2.34 12.54 -1.40
N GLU A 174 2.28 13.34 -0.34
CA GLU A 174 1.18 13.34 0.63
C GLU A 174 0.32 14.59 0.45
N VAL A 175 -1.00 14.40 0.51
CA VAL A 175 -1.99 15.45 0.28
C VAL A 175 -2.80 15.68 1.55
N TYR A 176 -2.99 16.95 1.87
CA TYR A 176 -3.67 17.38 3.08
C TYR A 176 -4.69 18.46 2.79
N ARG A 177 -5.82 18.41 3.49
CA ARG A 177 -6.77 19.52 3.60
C ARG A 177 -6.68 20.07 5.01
N GLU A 178 -6.29 21.33 5.15
CA GLU A 178 -5.97 21.94 6.45
C GLU A 178 -4.91 21.13 7.23
N LYS A 179 -5.33 20.42 8.29
CA LYS A 179 -4.49 19.53 9.12
C LYS A 179 -4.83 18.05 8.95
N LYS A 180 -5.76 17.71 8.06
CA LYS A 180 -6.25 16.35 7.84
C LYS A 180 -5.55 15.72 6.65
N PHE A 181 -5.23 14.43 6.76
CA PHE A 181 -4.62 13.66 5.69
C PHE A 181 -5.70 13.19 4.70
N SER A 182 -5.56 13.56 3.43
CA SER A 182 -6.51 13.19 2.37
C SER A 182 -6.11 11.87 1.69
N GLY A 183 -4.81 11.66 1.49
CA GLY A 183 -4.24 10.47 0.87
C GLY A 183 -2.81 10.70 0.38
N MET A 184 -2.19 9.67 -0.18
CA MET A 184 -0.87 9.76 -0.79
C MET A 184 -0.75 8.93 -2.07
N VAL A 185 0.20 9.31 -2.91
CA VAL A 185 0.70 8.51 -4.02
C VAL A 185 2.19 8.25 -3.84
N LEU A 186 2.69 7.20 -4.48
CA LEU A 186 4.13 6.96 -4.60
C LEU A 186 4.61 7.46 -5.96
N VAL A 187 5.75 8.14 -5.99
CA VAL A 187 6.48 8.43 -7.22
C VAL A 187 7.72 7.57 -7.29
N SER A 188 7.91 6.86 -8.38
CA SER A 188 9.03 5.94 -8.62
C SER A 188 9.88 6.48 -9.75
N PHE A 189 11.12 6.87 -9.43
CA PHE A 189 12.09 7.30 -10.42
C PHE A 189 12.81 6.09 -11.01
N SER A 190 12.26 5.56 -12.10
CA SER A 190 12.92 4.63 -13.00
C SER A 190 13.40 5.42 -14.22
N GLY A 191 14.64 5.24 -14.65
CA GLY A 191 15.20 5.97 -15.81
C GLY A 191 14.55 5.62 -17.15
N LYS A 192 13.37 4.98 -17.16
CA LYS A 192 12.55 4.58 -18.30
C LYS A 192 11.08 4.57 -17.86
N ARG A 193 10.18 5.26 -18.56
CA ARG A 193 8.73 5.13 -18.36
C ARG A 193 8.26 3.74 -18.80
N GLU A 194 7.62 2.99 -17.93
CA GLU A 194 6.87 1.77 -18.32
C GLU A 194 5.66 2.10 -19.20
N ASP A 195 5.16 3.34 -19.18
CA ASP A 195 4.10 3.82 -20.08
C ASP A 195 4.52 3.81 -21.57
N GLN A 196 5.83 3.80 -21.87
CA GLN A 196 6.36 3.60 -23.23
C GLN A 196 6.64 2.12 -23.57
N ILE A 197 6.51 1.23 -22.59
CA ILE A 197 6.69 -0.23 -22.76
C ILE A 197 5.32 -0.93 -22.84
N ALA A 198 4.27 -0.32 -22.26
CA ALA A 198 2.91 -0.85 -22.22
C ALA A 198 2.10 -0.75 -23.55
N SER A 199 2.77 -0.65 -24.70
CA SER A 199 2.20 -1.19 -25.95
C SER A 199 2.32 -2.72 -26.02
N ASP A 200 3.01 -3.36 -25.06
CA ASP A 200 3.11 -4.81 -24.99
C ASP A 200 2.97 -5.34 -23.54
N SER A 201 1.75 -5.83 -23.26
CA SER A 201 1.37 -6.73 -22.17
C SER A 201 1.29 -6.21 -20.71
N SER A 202 0.15 -6.57 -20.09
CA SER A 202 -0.07 -6.79 -18.64
C SER A 202 -0.50 -5.60 -17.78
N LYS A 203 -1.82 -5.30 -17.82
CA LYS A 203 -2.52 -4.62 -16.71
C LYS A 203 -2.37 -5.46 -15.44
N VAL A 204 -1.62 -4.97 -14.45
CA VAL A 204 -1.66 -5.56 -13.10
C VAL A 204 -2.80 -4.91 -12.33
N SER A 205 -3.98 -5.53 -12.41
CA SER A 205 -5.07 -5.28 -11.47
C SER A 205 -4.68 -5.80 -10.09
N LEU A 206 -4.72 -4.94 -9.07
CA LEU A 206 -4.79 -5.40 -7.70
C LEU A 206 -6.07 -6.23 -7.56
N LEU A 207 -5.93 -7.50 -7.18
CA LEU A 207 -7.05 -8.40 -6.91
C LEU A 207 -8.02 -7.74 -5.92
N ASN A 208 -9.24 -7.48 -6.37
CA ASN A 208 -10.37 -7.16 -5.51
C ASN A 208 -10.69 -8.39 -4.65
N ASN A 209 -10.06 -8.51 -3.48
CA ASN A 209 -10.38 -9.53 -2.48
C ASN A 209 -11.52 -9.10 -1.54
N SER A 210 -12.39 -8.17 -1.96
CA SER A 210 -13.51 -7.68 -1.17
C SER A 210 -14.59 -8.74 -0.89
N ASP A 211 -14.58 -9.86 -1.63
CA ASP A 211 -15.66 -10.86 -1.58
C ASP A 211 -15.36 -12.05 -0.66
N LEU A 212 -14.16 -12.13 -0.06
CA LEU A 212 -13.76 -13.25 0.79
C LEU A 212 -13.78 -12.96 2.31
N ILE A 213 -14.17 -11.76 2.75
CA ILE A 213 -14.16 -11.38 4.19
C ILE A 213 -15.53 -10.86 4.66
N ARG A 214 -16.63 -11.38 4.12
CA ARG A 214 -17.97 -11.12 4.68
C ARG A 214 -18.74 -12.42 4.94
N ALA A 215 -18.36 -13.09 6.03
CA ALA A 215 -19.30 -13.90 6.79
C ALA A 215 -18.92 -13.82 8.27
N PRO A 216 -19.73 -13.19 9.14
CA PRO A 216 -19.63 -13.40 10.57
C PRO A 216 -20.08 -14.83 10.86
N LEU A 217 -19.27 -15.62 11.56
CA LEU A 217 -19.71 -16.87 12.16
C LEU A 217 -20.75 -16.54 13.23
N THR A 218 -22.03 -16.59 12.87
CA THR A 218 -23.13 -16.63 13.83
C THR A 218 -23.09 -17.99 14.53
N ARG A 219 -22.81 -17.98 15.84
CA ARG A 219 -23.05 -19.13 16.71
C ARG A 219 -24.57 -19.33 16.81
N ASP A 220 -25.09 -20.35 16.15
CA ASP A 220 -26.48 -20.74 16.31
C ASP A 220 -26.64 -21.57 17.60
N SER A 221 -27.37 -20.99 18.55
CA SER A 221 -27.85 -21.65 19.76
C SER A 221 -29.21 -22.27 19.49
N SER A 222 -29.26 -23.55 19.09
CA SER A 222 -30.51 -24.31 19.11
C SER A 222 -30.27 -25.83 19.15
N THR A 223 -30.07 -26.36 20.35
CA THR A 223 -30.40 -27.77 20.63
C THR A 223 -31.76 -27.81 21.31
N LYS A 224 -32.80 -28.20 20.55
CA LYS A 224 -34.08 -28.66 21.10
C LYS A 224 -34.11 -30.19 21.06
N SER A 225 -34.23 -30.77 22.25
CA SER A 225 -35.21 -31.79 22.64
C SER A 225 -35.48 -32.96 21.67
N ALA A 226 -35.08 -34.16 22.08
CA ALA A 226 -35.84 -35.38 21.83
C ALA A 226 -35.99 -36.19 23.13
N THR A 227 -37.20 -36.20 23.66
CA THR A 227 -37.71 -37.09 24.72
C THR A 227 -37.94 -38.51 24.19
N GLY A 228 -37.70 -39.54 25.02
CA GLY A 228 -38.35 -40.84 24.83
C GLY A 228 -37.76 -42.04 25.58
N PHE A 229 -38.32 -42.34 26.75
CA PHE A 229 -38.61 -43.66 27.36
C PHE A 229 -37.55 -44.79 27.42
N TYR A 230 -37.21 -45.29 28.62
CA TYR A 230 -37.86 -46.46 29.26
C TYR A 230 -37.22 -46.80 30.64
N LEU A 231 -38.07 -47.32 31.54
CA LEU A 231 -37.78 -47.82 32.90
C LEU A 231 -36.84 -49.04 32.94
N GLY A 232 -36.16 -49.25 34.07
CA GLY A 232 -35.76 -50.61 34.48
C GLY A 232 -34.68 -50.73 35.57
N ARG A 233 -35.16 -50.97 36.80
CA ARG A 233 -34.50 -51.48 38.02
C ARG A 233 -33.62 -50.55 38.85
#